data_AF-A0A357K425-F1
#
_entry.id   AF-A0A357K425-F1
#
_cell.length_a   1.000
_cell.length_b   1.000
_cell.length_c   1.000
_cell.angle_alpha   90.00
_cell.angle_beta   90.00
_cell.angle_gamma   90.00
#
_symmetry.space_group_name_H-M   'P 1'
#
loop_
_entity.id
_entity.type
_entity.pdbx_description
1 polymer ?
#
loop_
_entity_poly.entity_id
_entity_poly.type
_entity_poly.pdbx_seq_one_letter_code
_entity_poly.pdbx_strand_id
1 'polypeptide(L)' 'GEYGVNDLYLGVPVILGKNGIERIIELDLNDGEKALLATSESAVRDVKHVLDGLSL' A
#
# COMPACT_ATOMS: atom_id res chain seq x y z
N GLY A 1 -8.86 3.09 -4.71
CA GLY A 1 -7.66 2.92 -3.87
C GLY A 1 -6.61 3.83 -4.42
N GLU A 2 -5.88 4.48 -3.54
CA GLU A 2 -4.82 5.42 -3.92
C GLU A 2 -3.67 4.65 -4.56
N TYR A 3 -2.95 5.29 -5.48
CA TYR A 3 -1.92 4.65 -6.30
C TYR A 3 -2.39 3.43 -7.14
N GLY A 4 -3.70 3.23 -7.30
CA GLY A 4 -4.25 2.07 -8.02
C GLY A 4 -4.28 0.78 -7.20
N VAL A 5 -3.87 0.82 -5.93
CA VAL A 5 -3.83 -0.33 -5.03
C VAL A 5 -5.08 -0.31 -4.14
N ASN A 6 -5.80 -1.44 -4.08
CA ASN A 6 -6.96 -1.62 -3.21
C ASN A 6 -6.72 -2.86 -2.34
N ASP A 7 -7.19 -2.83 -1.08
CA ASP A 7 -7.05 -3.93 -0.10
C ASP A 7 -5.62 -4.32 0.26
N LEU A 8 -4.69 -3.36 0.21
CA LEU A 8 -3.31 -3.57 0.67
C LEU A 8 -2.83 -2.41 1.54
N TYR A 9 -2.26 -2.75 2.69
CA TYR A 9 -1.57 -1.79 3.55
C TYR A 9 -0.17 -1.55 2.99
N LEU A 10 -0.02 -0.52 2.16
CA LEU A 10 1.29 -0.01 1.75
C LEU A 10 1.69 1.20 2.58
N GLY A 11 2.99 1.32 2.86
CA GLY A 11 3.55 2.52 3.46
C GLY A 11 3.48 3.68 2.49
N VAL A 12 2.42 4.49 2.60
CA VAL A 12 2.24 5.74 1.85
C VAL A 12 2.44 6.94 2.77
N PRO A 13 2.99 8.06 2.26
CA PRO A 13 3.11 9.27 3.06
C PRO A 13 1.72 9.81 3.41
N VAL A 14 1.41 9.81 4.70
CA VAL A 14 0.14 10.30 5.23
C VAL A 14 0.34 11.47 6.17
N ILE A 15 -0.59 12.41 6.13
CA ILE A 15 -0.73 13.45 7.14
C ILE A 15 -1.55 12.87 8.28
N LEU A 16 -0.88 12.64 9.41
CA LEU A 16 -1.51 12.25 10.66
C LEU A 16 -1.89 13.51 11.45
N GLY A 17 -3.13 13.57 11.91
CA GLY A 17 -3.58 14.59 12.84
C GLY A 17 -4.39 14.01 13.98
N LYS A 18 -5.14 14.85 14.71
CA LYS A 18 -5.67 14.47 16.04
C LYS A 18 -6.67 13.32 15.98
N ASN A 19 -7.33 13.12 14.84
CA ASN A 19 -8.34 12.09 14.62
C ASN A 19 -7.80 10.88 13.82
N GLY A 20 -6.49 10.77 13.61
CA GLY A 20 -5.88 9.70 12.82
C GLY A 20 -5.36 10.19 11.47
N ILE A 21 -5.67 9.46 10.39
CA ILE A 21 -5.22 9.78 9.02
C ILE A 21 -6.08 10.94 8.49
N GLU A 22 -5.52 12.15 8.41
CA GLU A 22 -6.24 13.34 7.91
C GLU A 22 -6.19 13.44 6.40
N ARG A 23 -5.08 13.01 5.78
CA ARG A 23 -4.94 13.01 4.33
C ARG A 23 -3.86 12.03 3.92
N ILE A 24 -4.06 11.37 2.79
CA ILE A 24 -3.01 10.60 2.16
C ILE A 24 -2.46 11.41 0.99
N ILE A 25 -1.14 11.46 0.90
CA ILE A 25 -0.45 12.22 -0.14
C ILE A 25 -0.22 11.26 -1.30
N GLU A 26 -0.91 11.51 -2.43
CA GLU A 26 -0.60 10.88 -3.70
C GLU A 26 0.60 11.61 -4.32
N LEU A 27 1.76 10.95 -4.32
CA LEU A 27 2.96 11.39 -5.02
C LEU A 27 2.82 11.04 -6.49
N ASP A 28 3.21 11.97 -7.36
CA ASP A 28 3.34 11.72 -8.79
C ASP A 28 4.58 10.85 -9.03
N LEU A 29 4.42 9.54 -8.84
CA LEU A 29 5.49 8.57 -9.03
C LEU A 29 5.78 8.41 -10.52
N ASN A 30 7.06 8.39 -10.87
CA ASN A 30 7.48 8.07 -12.23
C ASN A 30 7.26 6.58 -12.56
N ASP A 31 7.36 6.21 -13.83
CA ASP A 31 7.08 4.83 -14.28
C ASP A 31 7.99 3.78 -13.60
N GLY A 32 9.23 4.15 -13.26
CA GLY A 32 10.16 3.27 -12.53
C GLY A 32 9.77 3.08 -11.08
N GLU A 33 9.35 4.15 -10.40
CA GLU A 33 8.86 4.10 -9.02
C GLU A 33 7.53 3.35 -8.92
N LYS A 34 6.64 3.51 -9.91
CA LYS A 34 5.41 2.70 -10.01
C LYS A 34 5.72 1.21 -10.14
N ALA A 35 6.74 0.84 -10.92
CA ALA A 35 7.17 -0.57 -11.04
C ALA A 35 7.74 -1.13 -9.74
N LEU A 36 8.50 -0.33 -8.99
CA LEU A 36 8.98 -0.69 -7.65
C LEU A 36 7.82 -0.86 -6.67
N LEU A 37 6.85 0.06 -6.71
CA LEU A 37 5.66 0.01 -5.85
C LEU A 37 4.80 -1.22 -6.16
N ALA A 38 4.63 -1.59 -7.44
CA ALA A 38 3.97 -2.82 -7.86
C ALA A 38 4.72 -4.08 -7.41
N THR A 39 6.05 -4.04 -7.39
CA THR A 39 6.87 -5.15 -6.88
C THR A 39 6.67 -5.33 -5.37
N SER A 40 6.64 -4.23 -4.61
CA SER A 40 6.32 -4.26 -3.18
C SER A 40 4.88 -4.70 -2.93
N GLU A 41 3.92 -4.26 -3.75
CA GLU A 41 2.52 -4.73 -3.69
C GLU A 41 2.45 -6.26 -3.82
N SER A 42 3.13 -6.83 -4.81
CA SER A 42 3.13 -8.29 -5.03
C SER A 42 3.66 -9.04 -3.81
N ALA A 43 4.77 -8.58 -3.23
CA ALA A 43 5.37 -9.24 -2.06
C ALA A 43 4.43 -9.24 -0.85
N VAL A 44 3.72 -8.13 -0.59
CA VAL A 44 2.77 -8.05 0.53
C VAL A 44 1.52 -8.88 0.24
N ARG A 45 1.05 -8.94 -1.01
CA ARG A 45 -0.05 -9.84 -1.41
C ARG A 45 0.31 -11.31 -1.20
N ASP A 46 1.54 -11.72 -1.53
CA ASP A 46 2.02 -13.08 -1.32
C ASP A 46 2.03 -13.43 0.18
N VAL A 47 2.52 -12.52 1.02
CA VAL A 47 2.49 -12.70 2.48
C VAL A 47 1.05 -12.74 3.01
N LYS A 48 0.15 -11.88 2.51
CA LYS A 48 -1.28 -11.93 2.84
C LYS A 48 -1.90 -13.28 2.46
N HIS A 49 -1.55 -13.82 1.30
CA HIS A 49 -2.06 -15.12 0.84
C HIS A 49 -1.63 -16.25 1.77
N VAL A 50 -0.37 -16.25 2.22
CA VAL A 50 0.12 -17.22 3.22
C VAL A 50 -0.64 -17.08 4.54
N LEU A 51 -0.92 -15.84 4.96
CA LEU A 51 -1.67 -15.57 6.19
C LEU A 51 -3.15 -16.02 6.09
N ASP A 52 -3.82 -15.76 4.97
CA ASP A 52 -5.19 -16.22 4.71
C ASP A 52 -5.26 -17.76 4.71
N GLY A 53 -4.22 -18.44 4.20
CA GLY A 53 -4.10 -19.89 4.25
C GLY A 53 -3.89 -20.45 5.66
N LEU A 54 -3.37 -19.65 6.60
CA LEU A 54 -3.14 -20.05 7.98
C LEU A 54 -4.41 -20.02 8.85
N SER A 55 -5.57 -19.63 8.31
CA SER A 55 -6.91 -19.73 8.95
C SER A 55 -6.93 -19.34 10.43
N LEU A 56 -6.40 -18.15 10.75
CA LEU A 56 -6.55 -17.51 12.06
C LEU A 56 -7.94 -16.88 12.22
#